data_AF-A0A1F4VCA3-F1
#
_entry.id   AF-A0A1F4VCA3-F1
#
_cell.length_a   1.000
_cell.length_b   1.000
_cell.length_c   1.000
_cell.angle_alpha   90.00
_cell.angle_beta   90.00
_cell.angle_gamma   90.00
#
_symmetry.space_group_name_H-M   'P 1'
#
loop_
_entity.id
_entity.type
_entity.pdbx_description
1 polymer ?
#
loop_
_entity_poly.entity_id
_entity_poly.type
_entity_poly.pdbx_seq_one_letter_code
_entity_poly.pdbx_strand_id
1 'polypeptide(L)'
;MRRASARKKWRQKTELHEHAAQLALALRAGLANIQTGSSFFLELASERDDEKRGTDIFLHRGSRSVRIDVTEGGRKTIIDKINRAAGNTRRGSYRVLIVPFDRESVISIAADPCFPRAYEAFLAQREPVFNPQKERMFELVALTQACPEHGNSCELKTKLLKLSDYLNSYLRSFRMPRIATTPLPLR
;
A
#
# COMPACT_ATOMS: atom_id res chain seq x y z
N MET A 1 9.43 25.06 16.45
CA MET A 1 9.75 24.75 15.04
C MET A 1 10.70 23.53 14.89
N ARG A 2 10.35 22.32 15.39
CA ARG A 2 11.22 21.11 15.31
C ARG A 2 10.64 19.94 14.50
N ARG A 3 9.42 20.03 13.98
CA ARG A 3 8.72 18.92 13.29
C ARG A 3 9.05 18.75 11.80
N ALA A 4 9.59 19.77 11.15
CA ALA A 4 9.88 19.72 9.71
C ALA A 4 11.11 18.84 9.37
N SER A 5 12.10 18.78 10.28
CA SER A 5 13.36 18.05 10.04
C SER A 5 13.20 16.53 10.16
N ALA A 6 12.36 16.05 11.10
CA ALA A 6 12.05 14.62 11.27
C ALA A 6 11.26 14.06 10.08
N ARG A 7 10.25 14.81 9.59
CA ARG A 7 9.48 14.45 8.38
C ARG A 7 10.35 14.30 7.13
N LYS A 8 11.39 15.13 6.99
CA LYS A 8 12.34 15.06 5.85
C LYS A 8 13.25 13.84 5.93
N LYS A 9 13.67 13.43 7.14
CA LYS A 9 14.51 12.25 7.38
C LYS A 9 13.77 10.92 7.18
N TRP A 10 12.50 10.84 7.59
CA TRP A 10 11.68 9.63 7.39
C TRP A 10 11.34 9.40 5.90
N ARG A 11 11.10 10.48 5.14
CA ARG A 11 10.88 10.43 3.68
C ARG A 11 12.06 9.86 2.88
N GLN A 12 13.28 9.89 3.42
CA GLN A 12 14.47 9.27 2.80
C GLN A 12 14.66 7.79 3.13
N LYS A 13 13.82 7.22 4.02
CA LYS A 13 13.98 5.87 4.57
C LYS A 13 12.90 4.88 4.13
N THR A 14 11.99 5.31 3.26
CA THR A 14 11.04 4.41 2.60
C THR A 14 11.81 3.67 1.51
N GLU A 15 11.75 2.34 1.58
CA GLU A 15 12.51 1.47 0.69
C GLU A 15 11.96 1.54 -0.73
N LEU A 16 12.81 1.31 -1.73
CA LEU A 16 12.46 1.43 -3.15
C LEU A 16 11.23 0.59 -3.55
N HIS A 17 11.08 -0.57 -2.89
CA HIS A 17 9.96 -1.47 -3.10
C HIS A 17 8.62 -0.88 -2.63
N GLU A 18 8.63 -0.09 -1.55
CA GLU A 18 7.43 0.61 -1.09
C GLU A 18 7.02 1.68 -2.09
N HIS A 19 7.97 2.48 -2.60
CA HIS A 19 7.67 3.52 -3.61
C HIS A 19 7.06 2.91 -4.88
N ALA A 20 7.65 1.82 -5.37
CA ALA A 20 7.13 1.09 -6.52
C ALA A 20 5.72 0.52 -6.27
N ALA A 21 5.49 -0.08 -5.10
CA ALA A 21 4.18 -0.60 -4.72
C ALA A 21 3.13 0.50 -4.56
N GLN A 22 3.49 1.64 -3.96
CA GLN A 22 2.62 2.80 -3.81
C GLN A 22 2.16 3.33 -5.18
N LEU A 23 3.08 3.54 -6.12
CA LEU A 23 2.73 3.96 -7.48
C LEU A 23 1.86 2.93 -8.20
N ALA A 24 2.23 1.65 -8.13
CA ALA A 24 1.51 0.58 -8.80
C ALA A 24 0.06 0.46 -8.31
N LEU A 25 -0.13 0.53 -6.99
CA LEU A 25 -1.46 0.48 -6.37
C LEU A 25 -2.26 1.76 -6.59
N ALA A 26 -1.63 2.94 -6.53
CA ALA A 26 -2.30 4.21 -6.78
C ALA A 26 -2.77 4.32 -8.24
N LEU A 27 -1.95 3.89 -9.21
CA LEU A 27 -2.34 3.80 -10.61
C LEU A 27 -3.50 2.83 -10.81
N ARG A 28 -3.43 1.64 -10.20
CA ARG A 28 -4.54 0.67 -10.30
C ARG A 28 -5.84 1.21 -9.69
N ALA A 29 -5.75 1.91 -8.56
CA ALA A 29 -6.91 2.54 -7.92
C ALA A 29 -7.55 3.59 -8.83
N GLY A 30 -6.75 4.47 -9.45
CA GLY A 30 -7.27 5.49 -10.36
C GLY A 30 -7.89 4.91 -11.63
N LEU A 31 -7.25 3.90 -12.23
CA LEU A 31 -7.83 3.20 -13.39
C LEU A 31 -9.13 2.47 -13.04
N ALA A 32 -9.22 1.87 -11.85
CA ALA A 32 -10.47 1.26 -11.37
C ALA A 32 -11.56 2.32 -11.17
N ASN A 33 -11.22 3.49 -10.62
CA ASN A 33 -12.17 4.58 -10.41
C ASN A 33 -12.78 5.09 -11.71
N ILE A 34 -12.02 5.14 -12.81
CA ILE A 34 -12.55 5.50 -14.15
C ILE A 34 -13.67 4.53 -14.57
N GLN A 35 -13.52 3.24 -14.27
CA GLN A 35 -14.48 2.22 -14.67
C GLN A 35 -15.70 2.16 -13.75
N THR A 36 -15.53 2.44 -12.46
CA THR A 36 -16.57 2.21 -11.44
C THR A 36 -17.17 3.47 -10.82
N GLY A 37 -16.72 4.67 -11.19
CA GLY A 37 -17.26 5.94 -10.68
C GLY A 37 -16.79 6.32 -9.26
N SER A 38 -15.52 6.05 -8.93
CA SER A 38 -14.82 6.45 -7.68
C SER A 38 -15.14 5.67 -6.39
N SER A 39 -14.23 4.79 -5.99
CA SER A 39 -14.29 4.14 -4.67
C SER A 39 -12.93 3.73 -4.12
N PHE A 40 -11.87 3.70 -4.92
CA PHE A 40 -10.57 3.14 -4.55
C PHE A 40 -9.54 4.23 -4.34
N PHE A 41 -8.83 4.17 -3.21
CA PHE A 41 -7.78 5.14 -2.88
C PHE A 41 -6.66 4.46 -2.10
N LEU A 42 -5.47 5.04 -2.23
CA LEU A 42 -4.32 4.67 -1.44
C LEU A 42 -4.08 5.75 -0.36
N GLU A 43 -3.95 5.33 0.91
CA GLU A 43 -3.47 6.15 2.03
C GLU A 43 -2.09 5.61 2.42
N LEU A 44 -1.11 6.50 2.55
CA LEU A 44 0.17 6.11 3.15
C LEU A 44 0.06 5.99 4.66
N ALA A 45 0.74 4.99 5.19
CA ALA A 45 0.86 4.85 6.62
C ALA A 45 1.61 6.04 7.24
N SER A 46 1.18 6.44 8.43
CA SER A 46 1.96 7.32 9.26
C SER A 46 3.16 6.57 9.85
N GLU A 47 4.21 7.26 10.27
CA GLU A 47 5.34 6.69 11.02
C GLU A 47 4.87 5.84 12.21
N ARG A 48 3.80 6.28 12.90
CA ARG A 48 3.20 5.50 13.99
C ARG A 48 2.55 4.19 13.51
N ASP A 49 1.89 4.21 12.35
CA ASP A 49 1.25 3.02 11.78
C ASP A 49 2.33 2.03 11.30
N ASP A 50 3.40 2.52 10.71
CA ASP A 50 4.57 1.72 10.33
C ASP A 50 5.22 1.09 11.59
N GLU A 51 5.72 1.89 12.53
CA GLU A 51 6.46 1.38 13.69
C GLU A 51 5.64 0.47 14.62
N LYS A 52 4.37 0.83 14.86
CA LYS A 52 3.54 0.13 15.86
C LYS A 52 2.64 -0.93 15.25
N ARG A 53 2.38 -0.86 13.95
CA ARG A 53 1.43 -1.73 13.28
C ARG A 53 2.02 -2.46 12.08
N GLY A 54 3.27 -2.18 11.69
CA GLY A 54 3.92 -2.78 10.53
C GLY A 54 3.06 -2.60 9.30
N THR A 55 2.61 -1.37 9.05
CA THR A 55 1.74 -1.05 7.92
C THR A 55 2.42 0.02 7.11
N ASP A 56 2.56 -0.20 5.81
CA ASP A 56 3.17 0.76 4.88
C ASP A 56 2.07 1.50 4.11
N ILE A 57 1.00 0.76 3.76
CA ILE A 57 -0.05 1.22 2.87
C ILE A 57 -1.42 0.82 3.43
N PHE A 58 -2.37 1.74 3.30
CA PHE A 58 -3.80 1.46 3.45
C PHE A 58 -4.46 1.53 2.08
N LEU A 59 -5.08 0.43 1.64
CA LEU A 59 -5.91 0.40 0.43
C LEU A 59 -7.38 0.55 0.82
N HIS A 60 -8.04 1.58 0.30
CA HIS A 60 -9.42 1.93 0.60
C HIS A 60 -10.37 1.50 -0.52
N ARG A 61 -11.57 1.08 -0.12
CA ARG A 61 -12.75 0.94 -0.98
C ARG A 61 -13.97 1.52 -0.24
N GLY A 62 -14.34 2.76 -0.54
CA GLY A 62 -15.36 3.49 0.24
C GLY A 62 -14.96 3.58 1.71
N SER A 63 -15.84 3.14 2.62
CA SER A 63 -15.56 3.12 4.07
C SER A 63 -14.68 1.97 4.55
N ARG A 64 -14.34 1.00 3.68
CA ARG A 64 -13.54 -0.16 4.02
C ARG A 64 -12.08 0.10 3.70
N SER A 65 -11.18 -0.33 4.57
CA SER A 65 -9.74 -0.23 4.36
C SER A 65 -9.02 -1.53 4.69
N VAL A 66 -7.98 -1.84 3.93
CA VAL A 66 -7.05 -2.95 4.19
C VAL A 66 -5.68 -2.37 4.49
N ARG A 67 -5.02 -2.87 5.55
CA ARG A 67 -3.62 -2.57 5.89
C ARG A 67 -2.71 -3.53 5.15
N ILE A 68 -1.65 -3.01 4.55
CA ILE A 68 -0.69 -3.76 3.75
C ILE A 68 0.71 -3.45 4.27
N ASP A 69 1.49 -4.51 4.48
CA ASP A 69 2.95 -4.49 4.68
C ASP A 69 3.56 -5.06 3.39
N VAL A 70 4.29 -4.22 2.66
CA VAL A 70 5.05 -4.60 1.47
C VAL A 70 6.41 -5.08 1.94
N THR A 71 6.61 -6.40 1.94
CA THR A 71 7.77 -7.00 2.59
C THR A 71 8.87 -7.38 1.62
N GLU A 72 10.09 -6.88 1.86
CA GLU A 72 11.32 -7.49 1.36
C GLU A 72 11.77 -8.65 2.23
N GLY A 73 12.18 -9.75 1.61
CA GLY A 73 12.92 -10.80 2.29
C GLY A 73 12.67 -12.20 1.75
N GLY A 74 13.51 -13.14 2.20
CA GLY A 74 13.33 -14.54 1.89
C GLY A 74 12.06 -15.13 2.53
N ARG A 75 11.72 -16.36 2.11
CA ARG A 75 10.54 -17.10 2.58
C ARG A 75 10.40 -17.12 4.11
N LYS A 76 11.51 -17.25 4.84
CA LYS A 76 11.51 -17.24 6.31
C LYS A 76 10.98 -15.91 6.87
N THR A 77 11.53 -14.78 6.42
CA THR A 77 11.10 -13.44 6.84
C THR A 77 9.62 -13.20 6.56
N ILE A 78 9.16 -13.59 5.36
CA ILE A 78 7.75 -13.46 4.96
C ILE A 78 6.85 -14.29 5.89
N ILE A 79 7.21 -15.55 6.15
CA ILE A 79 6.45 -16.43 7.05
C ILE A 79 6.41 -15.87 8.48
N ASP A 80 7.54 -15.37 8.98
CA ASP A 80 7.62 -14.80 10.33
C ASP A 80 6.72 -13.57 10.48
N LYS A 81 6.67 -12.69 9.46
CA LYS A 81 5.74 -11.56 9.42
C LYS A 81 4.28 -12.02 9.33
N ILE A 82 3.96 -13.01 8.50
CA ILE A 82 2.60 -13.57 8.38
C ILE A 82 2.14 -14.12 9.74
N ASN A 83 2.99 -14.89 10.42
CA ASN A 83 2.69 -15.46 11.73
C ASN A 83 2.43 -14.37 12.78
N ARG A 84 3.23 -13.29 12.76
CA ARG A 84 3.04 -12.12 13.64
C ARG A 84 1.71 -11.42 13.37
N ALA A 85 1.39 -11.16 12.09
CA ALA A 85 0.14 -10.53 11.69
C ALA A 85 -1.08 -11.40 12.07
N ALA A 86 -0.98 -12.72 11.90
CA ALA A 86 -2.01 -13.66 12.32
C ALA A 86 -2.19 -13.66 13.86
N GLY A 87 -1.08 -13.64 14.62
CA GLY A 87 -1.11 -13.53 16.08
C GLY A 87 -1.80 -12.25 16.57
N ASN A 88 -1.49 -11.10 15.97
CA ASN A 88 -2.14 -9.83 16.27
C ASN A 88 -3.65 -9.87 15.97
N THR A 89 -4.02 -10.45 14.82
CA THR A 89 -5.43 -10.59 14.43
C THR A 89 -6.20 -11.49 15.42
N ARG A 90 -5.61 -12.61 15.85
CA ARG A 90 -6.24 -13.54 16.82
C ARG A 90 -6.47 -12.91 18.19
N ARG A 91 -5.67 -11.92 18.58
CA ARG A 91 -5.81 -11.18 19.84
C ARG A 91 -6.83 -10.03 19.76
N GLY A 92 -7.61 -9.94 18.69
CA GLY A 92 -8.59 -8.87 18.48
C GLY A 92 -7.96 -7.50 18.18
N SER A 93 -6.69 -7.47 17.77
CA SER A 93 -6.00 -6.24 17.39
C SER A 93 -6.35 -5.86 15.94
N TYR A 94 -5.39 -5.27 15.21
CA TYR A 94 -5.54 -4.94 13.80
C TYR A 94 -5.05 -6.10 12.92
N ARG A 95 -5.63 -6.16 11.71
CA ARG A 95 -5.21 -7.07 10.64
C ARG A 95 -4.34 -6.34 9.64
N VAL A 96 -3.20 -6.92 9.31
CA VAL A 96 -2.28 -6.49 8.25
C VAL A 96 -2.09 -7.63 7.26
N LEU A 97 -2.14 -7.33 5.97
CA LEU A 97 -1.78 -8.26 4.91
C LEU A 97 -0.31 -8.10 4.59
N ILE A 98 0.45 -9.17 4.77
CA ILE A 98 1.84 -9.23 4.36
C ILE A 98 1.86 -9.60 2.88
N VAL A 99 2.34 -8.67 2.06
CA VAL A 99 2.45 -8.84 0.62
C VAL A 99 3.93 -8.82 0.26
N PRO A 100 4.53 -9.95 -0.12
CA PRO A 100 5.87 -9.92 -0.67
C PRO A 100 5.85 -9.13 -1.97
N PHE A 101 6.98 -8.56 -2.37
CA PHE A 101 7.11 -7.98 -3.69
C PHE A 101 8.02 -8.82 -4.58
N ASP A 102 7.84 -8.66 -5.88
CA ASP A 102 8.73 -9.20 -6.89
C ASP A 102 9.93 -8.26 -7.10
N ARG A 103 11.12 -8.70 -6.67
CA ARG A 103 12.33 -7.86 -6.68
C ARG A 103 12.73 -7.44 -8.08
N GLU A 104 12.57 -8.32 -9.07
CA GLU A 104 12.88 -8.01 -10.46
C GLU A 104 11.97 -6.90 -10.99
N SER A 105 10.66 -6.97 -10.71
CA SER A 105 9.72 -5.90 -11.06
C SER A 105 10.08 -4.58 -10.40
N VAL A 106 10.46 -4.57 -9.10
CA VAL A 106 10.86 -3.34 -8.40
C VAL A 106 12.11 -2.72 -9.02
N ILE A 107 13.14 -3.52 -9.30
CA ILE A 107 14.37 -3.04 -9.95
C ILE A 107 14.05 -2.48 -11.34
N SER A 108 13.24 -3.21 -12.12
CA SER A 108 12.83 -2.78 -13.46
C SER A 108 12.05 -1.46 -13.46
N ILE A 109 11.17 -1.27 -12.47
CA ILE A 109 10.42 -0.02 -12.27
C ILE A 109 11.38 1.11 -11.87
N ALA A 110 12.26 0.86 -10.91
CA ALA A 110 13.17 1.89 -10.39
C ALA A 110 14.23 2.34 -11.41
N ALA A 111 14.63 1.45 -12.31
CA ALA A 111 15.54 1.76 -13.41
C ALA A 111 14.85 2.53 -14.55
N ASP A 112 13.52 2.66 -14.55
CA ASP A 112 12.80 3.41 -15.57
C ASP A 112 13.05 4.91 -15.43
N PRO A 113 13.48 5.61 -16.50
CA PRO A 113 13.78 7.05 -16.45
C PRO A 113 12.59 7.92 -16.01
N CYS A 114 11.36 7.44 -16.20
CA CYS A 114 10.15 8.16 -15.79
C CYS A 114 9.81 7.98 -14.31
N PHE A 115 10.40 6.99 -13.63
CA PHE A 115 10.02 6.63 -12.25
C PHE A 115 10.20 7.77 -11.24
N PRO A 116 11.34 8.49 -11.18
CA PRO A 116 11.51 9.58 -10.21
C PRO A 116 10.46 10.67 -10.37
N ARG A 117 10.19 11.09 -11.61
CA ARG A 117 9.21 12.14 -11.92
C ARG A 117 7.77 11.68 -11.66
N ALA A 118 7.47 10.42 -11.98
CA ALA A 118 6.18 9.82 -11.64
C ALA A 118 5.95 9.77 -10.13
N TYR A 119 6.98 9.40 -9.37
CA TYR A 119 6.88 9.35 -7.91
C TYR A 119 6.73 10.74 -7.31
N GLU A 120 7.49 11.73 -7.77
CA GLU A 120 7.33 13.14 -7.35
C GLU A 120 5.92 13.68 -7.64
N ALA A 121 5.37 13.39 -8.83
CA ALA A 121 4.00 13.76 -9.17
C ALA A 121 2.98 13.07 -8.25
N PHE A 122 3.20 11.80 -7.91
CA PHE A 122 2.41 11.08 -6.91
C PHE A 122 2.48 11.71 -5.52
N LEU A 123 3.66 12.22 -5.10
CA LEU A 123 3.80 12.97 -3.86
C LEU A 123 3.01 14.28 -3.89
N ALA A 124 2.97 14.96 -5.04
CA ALA A 124 2.33 16.25 -5.22
C ALA A 124 0.81 16.18 -5.30
N GLN A 125 0.24 15.09 -5.85
CA GLN A 125 -1.22 14.88 -5.99
C GLN A 125 -1.91 14.44 -4.69
N ARG A 126 -1.21 14.49 -3.56
CA ARG A 126 -1.75 14.10 -2.26
C ARG A 126 -2.68 15.17 -1.74
N GLU A 127 -3.98 14.85 -1.74
CA GLU A 127 -4.97 15.72 -1.12
C GLU A 127 -5.22 15.29 0.33
N PRO A 128 -5.11 16.22 1.30
CA PRO A 128 -5.40 15.91 2.68
C PRO A 128 -6.93 15.82 2.87
N VAL A 129 -7.41 14.62 3.17
CA VAL A 129 -8.81 14.32 3.47
C VAL A 129 -8.99 14.16 4.98
N PHE A 130 -10.02 14.78 5.55
CA PHE A 130 -10.33 14.58 6.96
C PHE A 130 -11.14 13.29 7.17
N ASN A 131 -10.69 12.42 8.08
CA ASN A 131 -11.44 11.22 8.46
C ASN A 131 -12.18 11.52 9.76
N PRO A 132 -13.51 11.70 9.75
CA PRO A 132 -14.25 11.88 10.99
C PRO A 132 -14.19 10.66 11.90
N GLN A 133 -14.05 9.44 11.37
CA GLN A 133 -14.00 8.20 12.15
C GLN A 133 -12.64 7.94 12.79
N LYS A 134 -11.56 8.44 12.17
CA LYS A 134 -10.19 8.34 12.70
C LYS A 134 -9.71 9.65 13.35
N GLU A 135 -10.57 10.68 13.38
CA GLU A 135 -10.28 12.05 13.83
C GLU A 135 -8.92 12.59 13.37
N ARG A 136 -8.55 12.30 12.12
CA ARG A 136 -7.23 12.66 11.58
C ARG A 136 -7.28 12.99 10.09
N MET A 137 -6.36 13.85 9.65
CA MET A 137 -6.09 14.08 8.23
C MET A 137 -5.29 12.90 7.67
N PHE A 138 -5.66 12.44 6.47
CA PHE A 138 -4.95 11.41 5.72
C PHE A 138 -4.84 11.83 4.26
N GLU A 139 -3.72 11.49 3.62
CA GLU A 139 -3.44 11.84 2.24
C GLU A 139 -3.94 10.69 1.35
N LEU A 140 -5.02 10.91 0.61
CA LEU A 140 -5.56 9.94 -0.35
C LEU A 140 -5.00 10.20 -1.74
N VAL A 141 -4.62 9.13 -2.44
CA VAL A 141 -4.13 9.22 -3.82
C VAL A 141 -4.72 8.12 -4.69
N ALA A 142 -5.11 8.50 -5.90
CA ALA A 142 -5.43 7.60 -6.99
C ALA A 142 -4.95 8.24 -8.30
N LEU A 143 -4.08 7.56 -9.04
CA LEU A 143 -3.47 8.09 -10.25
C LEU A 143 -4.22 7.58 -11.48
N THR A 144 -4.63 8.46 -12.37
CA THR A 144 -5.20 8.09 -13.67
C THR A 144 -4.13 7.97 -14.76
N GLN A 145 -2.91 8.44 -14.49
CA GLN A 145 -1.77 8.42 -15.41
C GLN A 145 -0.52 7.89 -14.72
N ALA A 146 0.27 7.09 -15.42
CA ALA A 146 1.50 6.49 -14.89
C ALA A 146 2.68 7.47 -14.84
N CYS A 147 2.75 8.41 -15.78
CA CYS A 147 3.83 9.39 -15.90
C CYS A 147 3.24 10.77 -16.19
N PRO A 148 3.71 11.86 -15.56
CA PRO A 148 3.23 13.21 -15.86
C PRO A 148 3.59 13.70 -17.27
N GLU A 149 4.67 13.21 -17.86
CA GLU A 149 5.15 13.66 -19.18
C GLU A 149 4.56 12.82 -20.32
N HIS A 150 4.57 11.50 -20.15
CA HIS A 150 4.18 10.55 -21.19
C HIS A 150 2.79 9.95 -20.95
N GLY A 151 2.09 10.35 -19.89
CA GLY A 151 0.77 9.83 -19.53
C GLY A 151 0.76 8.30 -19.41
N ASN A 152 -0.17 7.67 -20.15
CA ASN A 152 -0.41 6.23 -20.14
C ASN A 152 0.18 5.48 -21.35
N SER A 153 0.95 6.14 -22.21
CA SER A 153 1.73 5.48 -23.27
C SER A 153 3.15 5.09 -22.81
N CYS A 154 3.55 5.50 -21.61
CA CYS A 154 4.86 5.21 -21.02
C CYS A 154 5.07 3.72 -20.73
N GLU A 155 6.29 3.21 -20.94
CA GLU A 155 6.68 1.85 -20.55
C GLU A 155 6.53 1.60 -19.03
N LEU A 156 6.76 2.64 -18.23
CA LEU A 156 6.55 2.62 -16.78
C LEU A 156 5.13 2.14 -16.42
N LYS A 157 4.11 2.52 -17.21
CA LYS A 157 2.74 2.04 -16.98
C LYS A 157 2.68 0.52 -17.02
N THR A 158 3.27 -0.10 -18.04
CA THR A 158 3.25 -1.56 -18.20
C THR A 158 3.95 -2.24 -17.03
N LYS A 159 5.09 -1.71 -16.59
CA LYS A 159 5.84 -2.21 -15.43
C LYS A 159 5.03 -2.08 -14.13
N LEU A 160 4.42 -0.92 -13.89
CA LEU A 160 3.55 -0.67 -12.74
C LEU A 160 2.31 -1.56 -12.75
N LEU A 161 1.69 -1.77 -13.92
CA LEU A 161 0.52 -2.66 -14.05
C LEU A 161 0.89 -4.11 -13.75
N LYS A 162 2.03 -4.60 -14.27
CA LYS A 162 2.55 -5.94 -13.97
C LYS A 162 2.78 -6.14 -12.48
N LEU A 163 3.45 -5.18 -11.80
CA LEU A 163 3.60 -5.23 -10.35
C LEU A 163 2.24 -5.19 -9.64
N SER A 164 1.32 -4.34 -10.10
CA SER A 164 -0.01 -4.24 -9.49
C SER A 164 -0.82 -5.53 -9.64
N ASP A 165 -0.69 -6.26 -10.75
CA ASP A 165 -1.34 -7.57 -10.96
C ASP A 165 -0.78 -8.61 -10.01
N TYR A 166 0.53 -8.63 -9.84
CA TYR A 166 1.20 -9.46 -8.84
C TYR A 166 0.68 -9.16 -7.43
N LEU A 167 0.71 -7.88 -6.99
CA LEU A 167 0.19 -7.47 -5.68
C LEU A 167 -1.29 -7.85 -5.51
N ASN A 168 -2.11 -7.61 -6.53
CA ASN A 168 -3.54 -7.92 -6.50
C ASN A 168 -3.80 -9.43 -6.44
N SER A 169 -2.95 -10.27 -7.03
CA SER A 169 -3.04 -11.72 -6.91
C SER A 169 -2.87 -12.17 -5.46
N TYR A 170 -1.96 -11.55 -4.70
CA TYR A 170 -1.80 -11.80 -3.26
C TYR A 170 -3.00 -11.34 -2.45
N LEU A 171 -3.53 -10.16 -2.78
CA LEU A 171 -4.74 -9.64 -2.13
C LEU A 171 -5.97 -10.55 -2.37
N ARG A 172 -6.05 -11.19 -3.55
CA ARG A 172 -7.12 -12.14 -3.91
C ARG A 172 -6.91 -13.55 -3.34
N SER A 173 -5.68 -14.05 -3.36
CA SER A 173 -5.32 -15.39 -2.91
C SER A 173 -5.30 -15.52 -1.39
N PHE A 174 -5.27 -14.38 -0.67
CA PHE A 174 -5.63 -14.30 0.74
C PHE A 174 -7.13 -14.57 0.99
N ARG A 175 -7.59 -15.78 0.63
CA ARG A 175 -8.74 -16.40 1.29
C ARG A 175 -8.29 -16.76 2.69
N MET A 176 -8.75 -15.97 3.67
CA MET A 176 -8.59 -16.32 5.07
C MET A 176 -9.15 -17.73 5.31
N PRO A 177 -8.48 -18.57 6.10
CA PRO A 177 -9.17 -19.66 6.77
C PRO A 177 -10.39 -19.04 7.45
N ARG A 178 -11.60 -19.56 7.16
CA ARG A 178 -12.76 -19.25 8.01
C ARG A 178 -12.31 -19.56 9.42
N ILE A 179 -12.28 -18.55 10.29
CA ILE A 179 -12.22 -18.82 11.72
C ILE A 179 -13.48 -19.62 11.97
N ALA A 180 -13.33 -20.92 12.20
CA ALA A 180 -14.39 -21.70 12.79
C ALA A 180 -14.66 -20.99 14.12
N THR A 181 -15.73 -20.21 14.17
CA THR A 181 -16.29 -19.71 15.41
C THR A 181 -16.83 -20.94 16.11
N THR A 182 -15.95 -21.69 16.79
CA THR A 182 -16.41 -22.61 17.82
C THR A 182 -17.16 -21.74 18.82
N PRO A 183 -18.47 -21.93 19.03
CA PRO A 183 -19.19 -21.16 20.02
C PRO A 183 -18.50 -21.41 21.37
N LEU A 184 -18.13 -20.33 22.06
CA LEU A 184 -17.73 -20.45 23.45
C LEU A 184 -18.90 -21.07 24.22
N PRO A 185 -18.68 -22.13 25.02
CA PRO A 185 -19.74 -22.63 25.88
C PRO A 185 -20.09 -21.51 26.87
N LEU A 186 -21.35 -21.08 26.83
CA LEU A 186 -21.93 -20.25 27.86
C LEU A 186 -21.78 -21.00 29.19
N ARG A 187 -21.02 -20.42 30.11
CA ARG A 187 -21.06 -20.78 31.53
C ARG A 187 -21.81 -19.69 32.27
#